data_AF-G9NP70-F1
#
_entry.id   AF-G9NP70-F1
#
_cell.length_a   1.000
_cell.length_b   1.000
_cell.length_c   1.000
_cell.angle_alpha   90.00
_cell.angle_beta   90.00
_cell.angle_gamma   90.00
#
_symmetry.space_group_name_H-M   'P 1'
#
loop_
_entity.id
_entity.type
_entity.pdbx_description
1 polymer ?
#
loop_
_entity_poly.entity_id
_entity_poly.type
_entity_poly.pdbx_seq_one_letter_code
_entity_poly.pdbx_strand_id
1 'polypeptide(L)'
;PLAMYSSSTVKLQDLVPADLVRRKYVGETYYSTYNPEHRWYYLSGQKPKEVTMLKIHDTDKDAAVRCNLHSSFQPLGFGDKDGRESVEVRALMFDSVE
;
A
#
# COMPACT_ATOMS: atom_id res chain seq x y z
N PRO A 1 7.50 -2.88 -10.56
CA PRO A 1 7.37 -3.90 -9.49
C PRO A 1 6.67 -3.30 -8.26
N LEU A 2 5.91 -4.08 -7.50
CA LEU A 2 5.13 -3.58 -6.36
C LEU A 2 5.67 -4.18 -5.05
N ALA A 3 6.31 -3.34 -4.23
CA ALA A 3 6.67 -3.69 -2.87
C ALA A 3 5.53 -3.34 -1.92
N MET A 4 5.30 -4.19 -0.93
CA MET A 4 4.22 -4.08 0.04
C MET A 4 4.74 -4.16 1.46
N TYR A 5 4.10 -3.46 2.37
CA TYR A 5 4.40 -3.58 3.79
C TYR A 5 3.82 -4.84 4.42
N SER A 6 4.58 -5.41 5.35
CA SER A 6 3.97 -6.24 6.39
C SER A 6 2.97 -5.40 7.16
N SER A 7 1.71 -5.80 7.14
CA SER A 7 0.66 -5.11 7.90
C SER A 7 0.92 -5.11 9.40
N SER A 8 1.60 -6.14 9.92
CA SER A 8 1.97 -6.26 11.33
C SER A 8 3.12 -5.35 11.76
N THR A 9 3.78 -4.67 10.83
CA THR A 9 4.90 -3.75 11.13
C THR A 9 4.58 -2.29 10.84
N VAL A 10 3.34 -1.95 10.47
CA VAL A 10 2.94 -0.56 10.25
C VAL A 10 2.77 0.11 11.61
N LYS A 11 3.62 1.09 11.91
CA LYS A 11 3.50 1.91 13.12
C LYS A 11 2.93 3.28 12.74
N LEU A 12 1.85 3.68 13.40
CA LEU A 12 1.19 4.96 13.12
C LEU A 12 2.12 6.17 13.31
N GLN A 13 3.08 6.08 14.23
CA GLN A 13 4.09 7.12 14.46
C GLN A 13 5.03 7.36 13.27
N ASP A 14 5.16 6.39 12.36
CA ASP A 14 5.99 6.50 11.17
C ASP A 14 5.21 7.09 9.98
N LEU A 15 3.92 7.38 10.17
CA LEU A 15 3.04 7.93 9.14
C LEU A 15 2.89 9.45 9.30
N VAL A 16 3.11 10.17 8.21
CA VAL A 16 2.94 11.62 8.12
C VAL A 16 1.70 11.89 7.26
N PRO A 17 0.62 12.47 7.82
CA PRO A 17 -0.53 12.88 7.03
C PRO A 17 -0.12 14.02 6.09
N ALA A 18 -0.66 13.98 4.87
CA ALA A 18 -0.42 14.99 3.86
C ALA A 18 -1.65 15.20 3.00
N ASP A 19 -1.89 16.45 2.63
CA ASP A 19 -2.97 16.80 1.72
C ASP A 19 -2.69 16.28 0.32
N LEU A 20 -3.64 15.53 -0.23
CA LEU A 20 -3.66 15.12 -1.62
C LEU A 20 -4.47 16.15 -2.42
N VAL A 21 -3.82 17.25 -2.78
CA VAL A 21 -4.45 18.36 -3.52
C VAL A 21 -4.45 18.06 -5.02
N ARG A 22 -5.65 17.92 -5.59
CA ARG A 22 -5.91 17.82 -7.03
C ARG A 22 -6.84 18.94 -7.48
N ARG A 23 -6.91 19.19 -8.80
CA ARG A 23 -7.71 20.29 -9.39
C ARG A 23 -9.17 20.37 -8.90
N LYS A 24 -9.81 19.25 -8.56
CA LYS A 24 -11.23 19.17 -8.17
C LYS A 24 -11.45 18.44 -6.83
N TYR A 25 -10.38 18.08 -6.12
CA TYR A 25 -10.46 17.22 -4.95
C TYR A 25 -9.30 17.53 -4.01
N VAL A 26 -9.61 17.78 -2.75
CA VAL A 26 -8.64 17.77 -1.65
C VAL A 26 -8.98 16.56 -0.81
N GLY A 27 -8.03 15.63 -0.70
CA GLY A 27 -8.11 14.50 0.22
C GLY A 27 -6.90 14.45 1.12
N GLU A 28 -6.78 13.35 1.86
CA GLU A 28 -5.64 13.07 2.70
C GLU A 28 -4.98 11.76 2.27
N THR A 29 -3.66 11.70 2.38
CA THR A 29 -2.86 10.48 2.24
C THR A 29 -1.84 10.43 3.37
N TYR A 30 -1.31 9.23 3.65
CA TYR A 30 -0.13 9.09 4.49
C TYR A 30 1.13 8.88 3.65
N TYR A 31 2.20 9.55 4.03
CA TYR A 31 3.56 9.17 3.66
C TYR A 31 4.22 8.44 4.83
N SER A 32 5.14 7.53 4.53
CA SER A 32 5.93 6.84 5.56
C SER A 32 7.30 7.48 5.70
N THR A 33 7.76 7.66 6.93
CA THR A 33 9.18 7.88 7.20
C THR A 33 9.95 6.55 7.12
N TYR A 34 11.28 6.64 7.04
CA TYR A 34 12.15 5.48 7.11
C TYR A 34 12.16 4.91 8.53
N ASN A 35 11.97 3.59 8.65
CA ASN A 35 12.24 2.85 9.87
C ASN A 35 12.88 1.50 9.50
N PRO A 36 14.04 1.14 10.08
CA PRO A 36 14.73 -0.12 9.77
C PRO A 36 13.95 -1.38 10.19
N GLU A 37 12.95 -1.26 11.07
CA GLU A 37 12.09 -2.38 11.47
C GLU A 37 10.98 -2.68 10.47
N HIS A 38 10.78 -1.79 9.50
CA HIS A 38 9.81 -1.95 8.44
C HIS A 38 10.17 -3.13 7.53
N ARG A 39 9.25 -4.08 7.40
CA ARG A 39 9.43 -5.25 6.53
C ARG A 39 8.65 -5.08 5.23
N TRP A 40 9.38 -5.16 4.13
CA TRP A 40 8.85 -5.07 2.78
C TRP A 40 8.88 -6.42 2.08
N TYR A 41 7.81 -6.70 1.33
CA TYR A 41 7.63 -7.93 0.57
C TYR A 41 7.38 -7.61 -0.90
N TYR A 42 7.94 -8.43 -1.77
CA TYR A 42 7.72 -8.39 -3.21
C TYR A 42 7.46 -9.80 -3.72
N LEU A 43 6.33 -9.97 -4.42
CA LEU A 43 6.02 -11.23 -5.08
C LEU A 43 6.79 -11.32 -6.40
N SER A 44 8.01 -11.86 -6.33
CA SER A 44 8.86 -12.05 -7.51
C SER A 44 8.24 -13.04 -8.49
N GLY A 45 8.18 -12.66 -9.77
CA GLY A 45 7.65 -13.52 -10.83
C GLY A 45 6.13 -13.68 -10.82
N GLN A 46 5.40 -12.75 -10.16
CA GLN A 46 3.93 -12.74 -10.10
C GLN A 46 3.31 -13.02 -11.47
N LYS A 47 2.44 -14.03 -11.52
CA LYS A 47 1.69 -14.45 -12.72
C LYS A 47 0.37 -13.67 -12.84
N PRO A 48 -0.19 -13.56 -14.05
CA PRO A 48 -1.48 -12.88 -14.27
C PRO A 48 -2.67 -13.45 -13.46
N LYS A 49 -2.57 -14.70 -12.98
CA LYS A 49 -3.60 -15.37 -12.16
C LYS A 49 -3.39 -15.17 -10.64
N GLU A 50 -2.32 -14.52 -10.23
CA GLU A 50 -2.02 -14.26 -8.82
C GLU A 50 -2.44 -12.84 -8.46
N VAL A 51 -3.33 -12.73 -7.48
CA VAL A 51 -3.83 -11.44 -7.00
C VAL A 51 -3.10 -11.04 -5.72
N THR A 52 -2.72 -9.78 -5.68
CA THR A 52 -2.21 -9.13 -4.47
C THR A 52 -3.31 -8.27 -3.88
N MET A 53 -3.61 -8.45 -2.60
CA MET A 53 -4.61 -7.66 -1.88
C MET A 53 -3.97 -6.84 -0.78
N LEU A 54 -4.34 -5.56 -0.70
CA LEU A 54 -3.85 -4.61 0.28
C LEU A 54 -5.04 -3.93 0.95
N LYS A 55 -5.10 -3.97 2.29
CA LYS A 55 -6.05 -3.15 3.05
C LYS A 55 -5.45 -1.77 3.26
N ILE A 56 -5.91 -0.79 2.49
CA ILE A 56 -5.37 0.57 2.48
C ILE A 56 -5.94 1.46 3.59
N HIS A 57 -7.15 1.18 4.06
CA HIS A 57 -7.81 1.94 5.11
C HIS A 57 -8.86 1.08 5.82
N ASP A 58 -8.98 1.29 7.13
CA ASP A 58 -10.04 0.78 7.98
C ASP A 58 -10.47 1.89 8.95
N THR A 59 -11.77 2.14 9.02
CA THR A 59 -12.33 3.17 9.90
C THR A 59 -12.40 2.69 11.35
N ASP A 60 -12.44 1.39 11.57
CA ASP A 60 -12.34 0.78 12.89
C ASP A 60 -10.94 1.04 13.48
N LYS A 61 -10.93 1.63 14.68
CA LYS A 61 -9.69 1.96 15.40
C LYS A 61 -9.07 0.74 16.08
N ASP A 62 -9.87 -0.30 16.33
CA ASP A 62 -9.47 -1.53 16.97
C ASP A 62 -9.13 -2.63 15.95
N ALA A 63 -9.30 -2.35 14.65
CA ALA A 63 -8.89 -3.24 13.58
C ALA A 63 -7.38 -3.58 13.68
N ALA A 64 -7.07 -4.88 13.62
CA ALA A 64 -5.70 -5.41 13.71
C ALA A 64 -4.72 -4.78 12.69
N VAL A 65 -5.24 -4.29 11.57
CA VAL A 65 -4.51 -3.56 10.54
C VAL A 65 -5.38 -2.39 10.13
N ARG A 66 -4.96 -1.16 10.35
CA ARG A 66 -5.78 0.02 9.96
C ARG A 66 -5.43 0.57 8.59
N CYS A 67 -4.19 0.40 8.16
CA CYS A 67 -3.73 0.80 6.85
C CYS A 67 -2.49 -0.02 6.47
N ASN A 68 -2.12 0.06 5.20
CA ASN A 68 -0.93 -0.56 4.66
C ASN A 68 -0.32 0.36 3.61
N LEU A 69 0.96 0.15 3.32
CA LEU A 69 1.75 0.97 2.41
C LEU A 69 2.28 0.09 1.28
N HIS A 70 2.39 0.67 0.11
CA HIS A 70 3.03 0.03 -1.03
C HIS A 70 3.83 1.06 -1.82
N SER A 71 4.83 0.60 -2.54
CA SER A 71 5.66 1.47 -3.35
C SER A 71 6.17 0.74 -4.59
N SER A 72 6.41 1.50 -5.65
CA SER A 72 7.21 1.02 -6.76
C SER A 72 8.68 1.02 -6.38
N PHE A 73 9.43 0.04 -6.87
CA PHE A 73 10.89 -0.02 -6.69
C PHE A 73 11.54 -0.63 -7.93
N GLN A 74 12.85 -0.43 -8.06
CA GLN A 74 13.68 -1.07 -9.07
C GLN A 74 14.42 -2.27 -8.45
N PRO A 75 14.08 -3.52 -8.83
CA PRO A 75 14.80 -4.68 -8.35
C PRO A 75 16.24 -4.69 -8.86
N LEU A 76 17.20 -5.02 -7.99
CA LEU A 76 18.59 -5.21 -8.38
C LEU A 76 18.70 -6.33 -9.42
N GLY A 77 19.53 -6.13 -10.44
CA GLY A 77 19.75 -7.13 -11.50
C GLY A 77 18.60 -7.27 -12.52
N PHE A 78 17.52 -6.51 -12.36
CA PHE A 78 16.53 -6.29 -13.42
C PHE A 78 16.96 -5.03 -14.16
N GLY A 79 17.78 -5.22 -15.21
CA GLY A 79 18.17 -4.15 -16.14
C GLY A 79 16.98 -3.63 -16.94
N ASP A 80 17.20 -3.22 -18.19
CA ASP A 80 16.18 -2.61 -19.05
C ASP A 80 15.23 -3.67 -19.63
N LYS A 81 14.46 -4.33 -18.76
CA LYS A 81 13.39 -5.26 -19.13
C LYS A 81 12.08 -4.51 -19.30
N ASP A 82 11.19 -5.09 -20.09
CA ASP A 82 9.83 -4.57 -20.23
C ASP A 82 9.16 -4.35 -18.87
N GLY A 83 8.45 -3.23 -18.76
CA GLY A 83 7.74 -2.86 -17.55
C GLY A 83 6.64 -3.87 -17.20
N ARG A 84 6.36 -4.04 -15.91
CA ARG A 84 5.19 -4.77 -15.45
C ARG A 84 3.94 -3.93 -15.71
N GLU A 85 2.99 -4.49 -16.44
CA GLU A 85 1.63 -3.96 -16.51
C GLU A 85 0.78 -4.49 -15.35
N SER A 86 -0.14 -3.67 -14.85
CA SER A 86 -1.06 -4.09 -13.81
C SER A 86 -2.37 -3.33 -13.87
N VAL A 87 -3.43 -3.99 -13.40
CA VAL A 87 -4.74 -3.40 -13.15
C VAL A 87 -4.94 -3.33 -11.65
N GLU A 88 -5.30 -2.14 -11.16
CA GLU A 88 -5.71 -1.93 -9.78
C GLU A 88 -7.24 -1.91 -9.71
N VAL A 89 -7.80 -2.65 -8.76
CA VAL A 89 -9.23 -2.63 -8.44
C VAL A 89 -9.36 -2.25 -6.98
N ARG A 90 -10.23 -1.30 -6.67
CA ARG A 90 -10.55 -0.90 -5.30
C ARG A 90 -11.95 -1.37 -4.94
N ALA A 91 -12.04 -2.06 -3.82
CA ALA A 91 -13.30 -2.38 -3.17
C ALA A 91 -13.46 -1.49 -1.93
N LEU A 92 -14.67 -0.96 -1.74
CA LEU A 92 -15.07 -0.28 -0.52
C LEU A 92 -16.06 -1.19 0.21
N MET A 93 -15.78 -1.47 1.48
CA MET A 93 -16.63 -2.29 2.33
C MET A 93 -17.43 -1.34 3.24
N PHE A 94 -18.73 -1.55 3.29
CA PHE A 94 -19.65 -0.83 4.17
C PHE A 94 -20.41 -1.88 4.97
N ASP A 95 -20.38 -1.78 6.29
CA ASP A 95 -21.27 -2.52 7.16
C ASP A 95 -22.39 -1.60 7.68
N SER A 96 -23.46 -2.22 8.15
CA SER A 96 -24.50 -1.50 8.86
C SER A 96 -24.01 -1.27 10.30
N VAL A 97 -23.59 -0.05 10.59
CA VAL A 97 -23.46 0.41 11.98
C VAL A 97 -24.87 0.61 12.52
N GLU A 98 -25.30 -0.18 13.50
CA GLU A 98 -26.39 0.18 14.41
C GLU A 98 -25.88 1.19 15.46
#